data_AF-A0A7R8H3C2-F1
#
_entry.id   AF-A0A7R8H3C2-F1
#
_cell.length_a   1.000
_cell.length_b   1.000
_cell.length_c   1.000
_cell.angle_alpha   90.00
_cell.angle_beta   90.00
_cell.angle_gamma   90.00
#
_symmetry.space_group_name_H-M   'P 1'
#
loop_
_entity.id
_entity.type
_entity.pdbx_description
1 polymer ?
#
loop_
_entity_poly.entity_id
_entity_poly.type
_entity_poly.pdbx_seq_one_letter_code
_entity_poly.pdbx_strand_id
1 'polypeptide(L)'
;MDRDFVLFIYTNKTSSLIRMASIQSGLTTKINLEVSFRRSKKAFNDLEDHSKENLELFVEENFVNEEDTLLQYVPDDWSPFEPKDIIKSFNNYPEYSGFISEINNRMKSLCRKIDEDVLLNQQLYSLIYLPNPVIIPGGRFKEIYYWDSYWIIKGLLVCGMNTTVKGILENFLYMVKLFGHVPNGGRTYYIGRSQPPLLILMVKDYMDQTQDYDFVKENISILRNEFEYWVNKHLVLVEDDRGEMRKLFRFIDEDSTPRPESYFEDFDLVSSLELLPEKQKDLFRQLRTAAETGWDFSTRWYIDENGTNEGELKDTKADQILPILSMEILEAIDAILWNPSSGIWFDYDFMNKKSRNYFYPSNLTPLFLISDITSKIIDQSKIESALNYILEMDNEEIHPGGLPSSLIPSPQHGHVSYDATDPKSTGHGGEYLVQIGFGWTNGVLIGKKYYELNSRMKKIKNSLLSFPSDIDLII
;
A
#
# COMPACT_ATOMS: atom_id res chain seq x y z
N MET A 1 -37.83 10.89 -15.71
CA MET A 1 -38.21 9.47 -15.64
C MET A 1 -37.48 8.74 -16.75
N ASP A 2 -36.85 7.62 -16.39
CA ASP A 2 -36.11 6.65 -17.21
C ASP A 2 -34.73 7.05 -17.76
N ARG A 3 -33.73 7.03 -16.85
CA ARG A 3 -32.31 6.78 -17.16
C ARG A 3 -31.69 5.65 -16.32
N ASP A 4 -32.49 4.98 -15.51
CA ASP A 4 -32.08 3.81 -14.73
C ASP A 4 -32.68 2.58 -15.41
N PHE A 5 -31.88 1.80 -16.16
CA PHE A 5 -32.13 0.36 -16.46
C PHE A 5 -31.17 -0.14 -17.55
N VAL A 6 -29.86 0.00 -17.35
CA VAL A 6 -28.89 -0.72 -18.18
C VAL A 6 -27.69 -1.09 -17.29
N LEU A 7 -27.56 -2.37 -16.93
CA LEU A 7 -26.47 -3.19 -17.47
C LEU A 7 -26.44 -4.61 -16.89
N PHE A 8 -26.40 -5.60 -17.77
CA PHE A 8 -26.27 -7.01 -17.43
C PHE A 8 -25.08 -7.57 -18.23
N ILE A 9 -24.39 -8.57 -17.65
CA ILE A 9 -23.38 -9.49 -18.23
C ILE A 9 -21.95 -8.88 -18.33
N TYR A 10 -20.88 -9.37 -17.67
CA TYR A 10 -20.29 -10.73 -17.56
C TYR A 10 -19.38 -10.85 -16.32
N THR A 11 -19.67 -11.82 -15.44
CA THR A 11 -18.81 -12.77 -14.69
C THR A 11 -19.59 -13.17 -13.44
N ASN A 12 -20.09 -14.42 -13.38
CA ASN A 12 -21.05 -14.92 -12.39
C ASN A 12 -22.22 -13.95 -12.11
N LYS A 13 -23.23 -13.97 -13.00
CA LYS A 13 -24.44 -13.12 -13.10
C LYS A 13 -25.13 -12.63 -11.80
N THR A 14 -24.79 -13.12 -10.62
CA THR A 14 -25.46 -12.75 -9.36
C THR A 14 -24.59 -11.88 -8.46
N SER A 15 -23.25 -11.99 -8.47
CA SER A 15 -22.42 -11.08 -7.67
C SER A 15 -22.50 -9.64 -8.22
N SER A 16 -22.51 -9.50 -9.55
CA SER A 16 -22.69 -8.22 -10.25
C SER A 16 -24.05 -7.58 -9.97
N LEU A 17 -25.12 -8.38 -9.86
CA LEU A 17 -26.48 -7.90 -9.57
C LEU A 17 -26.65 -7.45 -8.13
N ILE A 18 -26.15 -8.24 -7.17
CA ILE A 18 -26.16 -7.92 -5.73
C ILE A 18 -25.35 -6.63 -5.49
N ARG A 19 -24.28 -6.41 -6.24
CA ARG A 19 -23.45 -5.21 -6.13
C ARG A 19 -24.08 -3.97 -6.74
N MET A 20 -24.72 -4.10 -7.89
CA MET A 20 -25.50 -3.00 -8.46
C MET A 20 -26.67 -2.60 -7.56
N ALA A 21 -27.29 -3.57 -6.87
CA ALA A 21 -28.31 -3.30 -5.86
C ALA A 21 -27.80 -2.48 -4.67
N SER A 22 -26.61 -2.80 -4.15
CA SER A 22 -25.96 -1.98 -3.10
C SER A 22 -25.53 -0.59 -3.56
N ILE A 23 -25.19 -0.43 -4.85
CA ILE A 23 -24.85 0.88 -5.43
C ILE A 23 -26.11 1.76 -5.56
N GLN A 24 -27.22 1.20 -6.05
CA GLN A 24 -28.48 1.94 -6.22
C GLN A 24 -29.13 2.36 -4.89
N SER A 25 -28.90 1.62 -3.82
CA SER A 25 -29.39 1.95 -2.48
C SER A 25 -28.63 3.10 -1.79
N GLY A 26 -27.43 3.47 -2.27
CA GLY A 26 -26.55 4.42 -1.57
C GLY A 26 -25.89 3.84 -0.32
N LEU A 27 -26.02 2.53 -0.12
CA LEU A 27 -25.33 1.78 0.92
C LEU A 27 -23.95 1.38 0.38
N THR A 28 -22.93 2.18 0.70
CA THR A 28 -21.50 1.83 0.51
C THR A 28 -21.02 0.67 1.41
N THR A 29 -21.95 -0.05 2.04
CA THR A 29 -21.69 -1.22 2.87
C THR A 29 -21.42 -2.46 2.01
N LYS A 30 -20.14 -2.66 1.70
CA LYS A 30 -19.40 -3.86 2.15
C LYS A 30 -20.27 -5.14 2.24
N ILE A 31 -20.36 -5.84 1.11
CA ILE A 31 -21.25 -7.00 0.91
C ILE A 31 -20.53 -8.30 1.32
N ASN A 32 -21.10 -9.00 2.32
CA ASN A 32 -20.75 -10.37 2.69
C ASN A 32 -21.38 -11.39 1.73
N LEU A 33 -20.63 -11.83 0.72
CA LEU A 33 -21.08 -12.92 -0.14
C LEU A 33 -20.73 -14.25 0.53
N GLU A 34 -21.72 -14.99 1.02
CA GLU A 34 -22.04 -16.37 0.57
C GLU A 34 -22.99 -17.14 1.52
N VAL A 35 -23.93 -16.51 2.24
CA VAL A 35 -25.05 -17.26 2.87
C VAL A 35 -25.98 -17.79 1.78
N SER A 36 -25.51 -18.88 1.18
CA SER A 36 -25.99 -19.54 -0.03
C SER A 36 -26.14 -18.57 -1.19
N PHE A 37 -25.08 -18.43 -2.01
CA PHE A 37 -25.19 -17.84 -3.35
C PHE A 37 -26.44 -18.32 -4.09
N ARG A 38 -26.86 -19.58 -3.88
CA ARG A 38 -28.11 -20.12 -4.43
C ARG A 38 -29.38 -19.54 -3.80
N ARG A 39 -29.40 -19.31 -2.48
CA ARG A 39 -30.52 -18.71 -1.73
C ARG A 39 -30.62 -17.22 -2.00
N SER A 40 -29.51 -16.47 -1.94
CA SER A 40 -29.50 -15.04 -2.28
C SER A 40 -29.80 -14.81 -3.75
N LYS A 41 -29.29 -15.65 -4.67
CA LYS A 41 -29.65 -15.60 -6.10
C LYS A 41 -31.13 -15.87 -6.32
N LYS A 42 -31.67 -16.86 -5.64
CA LYS A 42 -33.08 -17.19 -5.73
C LYS A 42 -33.92 -16.04 -5.17
N ALA A 43 -33.62 -15.55 -3.97
CA ALA A 43 -34.30 -14.43 -3.35
C ALA A 43 -34.24 -13.16 -4.20
N PHE A 44 -33.11 -12.86 -4.84
CA PHE A 44 -32.97 -11.76 -5.78
C PHE A 44 -33.86 -11.94 -7.02
N ASN A 45 -33.84 -13.13 -7.63
CA ASN A 45 -34.68 -13.42 -8.81
C ASN A 45 -36.18 -13.47 -8.47
N ASP A 46 -36.52 -13.75 -7.21
CA ASP A 46 -37.89 -13.84 -6.70
C ASP A 46 -38.41 -12.46 -6.24
N LEU A 47 -37.62 -11.38 -6.35
CA LEU A 47 -38.10 -10.01 -6.08
C LEU A 47 -39.22 -9.63 -7.04
N GLU A 48 -40.27 -9.00 -6.51
CA GLU A 48 -41.45 -8.57 -7.28
C GLU A 48 -41.05 -7.57 -8.39
N ASP A 49 -40.15 -6.66 -8.05
CA ASP A 49 -39.43 -5.80 -8.98
C ASP A 49 -38.02 -5.47 -8.44
N HIS A 50 -37.22 -4.79 -9.26
CA HIS A 50 -35.88 -4.34 -8.89
C HIS A 50 -35.88 -2.83 -8.57
N SER A 51 -36.95 -2.34 -7.93
CA SER A 51 -36.97 -0.98 -7.40
C SER A 51 -35.92 -0.80 -6.31
N LYS A 52 -35.45 0.44 -6.13
CA LYS A 52 -34.46 0.78 -5.10
C LYS A 52 -34.85 0.26 -3.71
N GLU A 53 -36.12 0.42 -3.33
CA GLU A 53 -36.65 0.00 -2.03
C GLU A 53 -36.60 -1.53 -1.85
N ASN A 54 -37.01 -2.30 -2.86
CA ASN A 54 -36.95 -3.76 -2.80
C ASN A 54 -35.50 -4.29 -2.79
N LEU A 55 -34.59 -3.59 -3.47
CA LEU A 55 -33.16 -3.91 -3.45
C LEU A 55 -32.52 -3.59 -2.10
N GLU A 56 -32.90 -2.49 -1.45
CA GLU A 56 -32.50 -2.14 -0.08
C GLU A 56 -32.91 -3.23 0.92
N LEU A 57 -34.19 -3.60 0.92
CA LEU A 57 -34.73 -4.64 1.79
C LEU A 57 -34.05 -6.00 1.53
N PHE A 58 -33.85 -6.35 0.26
CA PHE A 58 -33.12 -7.56 -0.08
C PHE A 58 -31.71 -7.58 0.53
N VAL A 59 -31.00 -6.46 0.49
CA VAL A 59 -29.66 -6.35 1.08
C VAL A 59 -29.72 -6.49 2.60
N GLU A 60 -30.63 -5.79 3.27
CA GLU A 60 -30.78 -5.85 4.72
C GLU A 60 -31.15 -7.24 5.25
N GLU A 61 -32.01 -7.98 4.53
CA GLU A 61 -32.47 -9.30 4.95
C GLU A 61 -31.46 -10.43 4.70
N ASN A 62 -30.54 -10.24 3.74
CA ASN A 62 -29.67 -11.32 3.26
C ASN A 62 -28.18 -11.10 3.58
N PHE A 63 -27.78 -9.92 4.04
CA PHE A 63 -26.38 -9.57 4.28
C PHE A 63 -26.18 -8.97 5.68
N VAL A 64 -25.14 -9.43 6.38
CA VAL A 64 -24.77 -8.93 7.72
C VAL A 64 -23.74 -7.82 7.59
N ASN A 65 -23.84 -6.80 8.46
CA ASN A 65 -22.87 -5.71 8.55
C ASN A 65 -21.50 -6.21 9.05
N GLU A 66 -20.42 -5.75 8.41
CA GLU A 66 -19.06 -6.19 8.74
C GLU A 66 -18.55 -5.79 10.12
N GLU A 67 -19.15 -4.77 10.74
CA GLU A 67 -18.70 -4.27 12.05
C GLU A 67 -18.76 -5.33 13.16
N ASP A 68 -19.58 -6.36 12.97
CA ASP A 68 -19.73 -7.46 13.92
C ASP A 68 -18.56 -8.46 13.87
N THR A 69 -17.74 -8.45 12.81
CA THR A 69 -16.66 -9.44 12.61
C THR A 69 -15.27 -8.97 13.04
N LEU A 70 -15.12 -7.67 13.32
CA LEU A 70 -13.86 -7.03 13.72
C LEU A 70 -14.00 -6.46 15.12
N LEU A 71 -13.71 -7.29 16.10
CA LEU A 71 -13.87 -6.97 17.50
C LEU A 71 -12.73 -6.03 17.95
N GLN A 72 -13.07 -4.98 18.68
CA GLN A 72 -12.06 -4.12 19.32
C GLN A 72 -11.19 -4.97 20.25
N TYR A 73 -9.87 -4.87 20.09
CA TYR A 73 -8.90 -5.56 20.93
C TYR A 73 -7.96 -4.56 21.59
N VAL A 74 -7.48 -4.87 22.81
CA VAL A 74 -6.42 -4.11 23.47
C VAL A 74 -5.21 -5.02 23.51
N PRO A 75 -4.09 -4.66 22.87
CA PRO A 75 -2.92 -5.53 22.85
C PRO A 75 -2.35 -5.80 24.23
N ASP A 76 -1.92 -7.04 24.47
CA ASP A 76 -1.51 -7.51 25.80
C ASP A 76 -0.26 -6.80 26.32
N ASP A 77 0.62 -6.40 25.42
CA ASP A 77 1.85 -5.65 25.68
C ASP A 77 1.68 -4.14 25.52
N TRP A 78 0.45 -3.66 25.33
CA TRP A 78 0.18 -2.22 25.32
C TRP A 78 0.30 -1.64 26.73
N SER A 79 1.06 -0.55 26.85
CA SER A 79 1.21 0.21 28.08
C SER A 79 0.73 1.66 27.86
N PRO A 80 -0.08 2.24 28.76
CA PRO A 80 -0.41 3.67 28.71
C PRO A 80 0.80 4.56 29.05
N PHE A 81 1.81 4.00 29.73
CA PHE A 81 3.06 4.67 30.01
C PHE A 81 4.01 4.45 28.83
N GLU A 82 4.65 5.51 28.36
CA GLU A 82 5.72 5.44 27.37
C GLU A 82 6.74 4.35 27.77
N PRO A 83 7.21 3.50 26.84
CA PRO A 83 8.31 2.59 27.12
C PRO A 83 9.46 3.37 27.74
N LYS A 84 10.04 2.83 28.82
CA LYS A 84 11.10 3.51 29.58
C LYS A 84 12.27 3.99 28.72
N ASP A 85 12.47 3.37 27.55
CA ASP A 85 13.51 3.73 26.59
C ASP A 85 13.08 4.79 25.56
N ILE A 86 11.78 4.90 25.23
CA ILE A 86 11.25 6.10 24.56
C ILE A 86 11.44 7.30 25.49
N ILE A 87 10.98 7.20 26.74
CA ILE A 87 11.05 8.31 27.71
C ILE A 87 12.47 8.88 27.78
N LYS A 88 13.50 8.02 27.84
CA LYS A 88 14.91 8.48 27.85
C LYS A 88 15.30 9.31 26.63
N SER A 89 14.83 8.91 25.46
CA SER A 89 15.13 9.56 24.18
C SER A 89 14.42 10.92 24.06
N PHE A 90 13.24 11.03 24.67
CA PHE A 90 12.38 12.21 24.65
C PHE A 90 12.47 13.07 25.93
N ASN A 91 13.24 12.67 26.93
CA ASN A 91 13.40 13.41 28.20
C ASN A 91 13.86 14.86 28.00
N ASN A 92 14.55 15.14 26.90
CA ASN A 92 15.02 16.49 26.55
C ASN A 92 13.99 17.31 25.74
N TYR A 93 12.85 16.71 25.37
CA TYR A 93 11.82 17.32 24.53
C TYR A 93 10.39 17.08 25.09
N PRO A 94 10.09 17.62 26.29
CA PRO A 94 8.84 17.38 27.01
C PRO A 94 7.58 17.83 26.22
N GLU A 95 7.73 18.73 25.25
CA GLU A 95 6.67 19.20 24.35
C GLU A 95 6.05 18.09 23.50
N TYR A 96 6.77 16.99 23.25
CA TYR A 96 6.26 15.86 22.44
C TYR A 96 5.61 14.75 23.26
N SER A 97 5.64 14.80 24.59
CA SER A 97 5.11 13.71 25.43
C SER A 97 3.60 13.48 25.23
N GLY A 98 2.83 14.56 25.09
CA GLY A 98 1.41 14.47 24.76
C GLY A 98 1.14 13.81 23.41
N PHE A 99 1.95 14.15 22.40
CA PHE A 99 1.84 13.61 21.05
C PHE A 99 2.16 12.12 20.97
N ILE A 100 3.23 11.67 21.64
CA ILE A 100 3.59 10.24 21.70
C ILE A 100 2.51 9.42 22.41
N SER A 101 1.98 9.95 23.52
CA SER A 101 0.86 9.32 24.23
C SER A 101 -0.38 9.20 23.36
N GLU A 102 -0.70 10.22 22.57
CA GLU A 102 -1.83 10.20 21.63
C GLU A 102 -1.64 9.14 20.53
N ILE A 103 -0.45 9.06 19.92
CA ILE A 103 -0.13 8.03 18.92
C ILE A 103 -0.27 6.62 19.52
N ASN A 104 0.29 6.39 20.71
CA ASN A 104 0.22 5.09 21.37
C ASN A 104 -1.23 4.68 21.69
N ASN A 105 -2.05 5.62 22.17
CA ASN A 105 -3.48 5.38 22.38
C ASN A 105 -4.21 5.09 21.05
N ARG A 106 -3.79 5.74 19.97
CA ARG A 106 -4.37 5.53 18.66
C ARG A 106 -4.06 4.14 18.09
N MET A 107 -2.82 3.66 18.23
CA MET A 107 -2.46 2.29 17.85
C MET A 107 -3.34 1.24 18.57
N LYS A 108 -3.58 1.42 19.87
CA LYS A 108 -4.56 0.60 20.62
C LYS A 108 -5.96 0.69 20.01
N SER A 109 -6.44 1.91 19.73
CA SER A 109 -7.79 2.11 19.17
C SER A 109 -8.00 1.47 17.80
N LEU A 110 -6.93 1.26 17.02
CA LEU A 110 -6.94 0.61 15.71
C LEU A 110 -6.74 -0.91 15.78
N CYS A 111 -6.49 -1.47 16.96
CA CYS A 111 -6.32 -2.90 17.11
C CYS A 111 -7.66 -3.64 17.03
N ARG A 112 -7.71 -4.69 16.22
CA ARG A 112 -8.88 -5.55 16.01
C ARG A 112 -8.50 -7.01 16.15
N LYS A 113 -9.42 -7.81 16.65
CA LYS A 113 -9.39 -9.27 16.58
C LYS A 113 -10.51 -9.73 15.66
N ILE A 114 -10.20 -10.64 14.75
CA ILE A 114 -11.20 -11.21 13.85
C ILE A 114 -12.02 -12.24 14.62
N ASP A 115 -13.35 -12.17 14.49
CA ASP A 115 -14.27 -13.10 15.13
C ASP A 115 -14.02 -14.56 14.66
N GLU A 116 -14.16 -15.52 15.56
CA GLU A 116 -13.98 -16.94 15.25
C GLU A 116 -15.05 -17.47 14.28
N ASP A 117 -16.20 -16.81 14.18
CA ASP A 117 -17.19 -17.15 13.17
C ASP A 117 -16.64 -17.00 11.74
N VAL A 118 -15.69 -16.07 11.52
CA VAL A 118 -15.01 -15.94 10.23
C VAL A 118 -14.16 -17.16 9.92
N LEU A 119 -13.56 -17.80 10.93
CA LEU A 119 -12.83 -19.07 10.74
C LEU A 119 -13.80 -20.21 10.42
N LEU A 120 -14.86 -20.35 11.22
CA LEU A 120 -15.83 -21.44 11.10
C LEU A 120 -16.63 -21.37 9.81
N ASN A 121 -16.85 -20.16 9.32
CA ASN A 121 -17.71 -19.87 8.19
C ASN A 121 -17.02 -18.99 7.13
N GLN A 122 -15.72 -19.17 6.89
CA GLN A 122 -14.89 -18.36 5.98
C GLN A 122 -15.51 -18.12 4.61
N GLN A 123 -16.26 -19.09 4.08
CA GLN A 123 -16.97 -18.98 2.81
C GLN A 123 -18.00 -17.83 2.79
N LEU A 124 -18.59 -17.49 3.94
CA LEU A 124 -19.62 -16.44 4.07
C LEU A 124 -19.03 -15.02 4.11
N TYR A 125 -17.71 -14.92 4.31
CA TYR A 125 -17.04 -13.67 4.63
C TYR A 125 -16.03 -13.30 3.55
N SER A 126 -16.05 -12.03 3.17
CA SER A 126 -14.93 -11.49 2.39
C SER A 126 -13.69 -11.28 3.26
N LEU A 127 -13.85 -11.05 4.56
CA LEU A 127 -12.73 -10.93 5.50
C LEU A 127 -12.01 -12.29 5.64
N ILE A 128 -10.69 -12.29 5.50
CA ILE A 128 -9.86 -13.49 5.70
C ILE A 128 -9.59 -13.62 7.20
N TYR A 129 -9.90 -14.79 7.77
CA TYR A 129 -9.56 -15.07 9.16
C TYR A 129 -8.04 -15.04 9.38
N LEU A 130 -7.64 -14.39 10.48
CA LEU A 130 -6.26 -14.31 10.93
C LEU A 130 -6.18 -14.70 12.41
N PRO A 131 -5.22 -15.55 12.80
CA PRO A 131 -5.16 -16.12 14.15
C PRO A 131 -4.80 -15.09 15.24
N ASN A 132 -4.04 -14.05 14.89
CA ASN A 132 -3.61 -13.02 15.83
C ASN A 132 -4.34 -11.69 15.59
N PRO A 133 -4.41 -10.78 16.60
CA PRO A 133 -4.89 -9.43 16.39
C PRO A 133 -4.15 -8.68 15.29
N VAL A 134 -4.84 -7.75 14.64
CA VAL A 134 -4.32 -6.88 13.58
C VAL A 134 -4.45 -5.42 13.97
N ILE A 135 -3.64 -4.54 13.38
CA ILE A 135 -3.87 -3.10 13.41
C ILE A 135 -4.36 -2.68 12.02
N ILE A 136 -5.57 -2.14 11.94
CA ILE A 136 -6.11 -1.61 10.68
C ILE A 136 -5.64 -0.18 10.45
N PRO A 137 -5.58 0.32 9.20
CA PRO A 137 -5.24 1.71 8.94
C PRO A 137 -6.25 2.70 9.56
N GLY A 138 -7.53 2.36 9.58
CA GLY A 138 -8.62 3.17 10.14
C GLY A 138 -9.57 3.76 9.09
N GLY A 139 -10.68 4.35 9.54
CA GLY A 139 -11.73 4.85 8.65
C GLY A 139 -12.46 3.73 7.91
N ARG A 140 -12.59 3.85 6.58
CA ARG A 140 -13.23 2.82 5.72
C ARG A 140 -12.44 1.51 5.64
N PHE A 141 -11.14 1.56 5.93
CA PHE A 141 -10.23 0.41 5.85
C PHE A 141 -10.38 -0.44 7.10
N LYS A 142 -11.18 -1.49 6.97
CA LYS A 142 -11.54 -2.40 8.06
C LYS A 142 -10.90 -3.77 7.81
N GLU A 143 -9.64 -3.77 7.47
CA GLU A 143 -8.83 -4.97 7.25
C GLU A 143 -7.35 -4.58 7.38
N ILE A 144 -6.49 -5.58 7.57
CA ILE A 144 -5.04 -5.37 7.49
C ILE A 144 -4.64 -5.10 6.04
N TYR A 145 -3.74 -4.15 5.81
CA TYR A 145 -3.10 -3.89 4.51
C TYR A 145 -1.62 -4.19 4.61
N TYR A 146 -1.04 -4.74 3.54
CA TYR A 146 0.30 -5.28 3.59
C TYR A 146 1.36 -4.20 3.84
N TRP A 147 1.51 -3.23 2.93
CA TRP A 147 2.59 -2.25 3.04
C TRP A 147 2.35 -1.22 4.16
N ASP A 148 1.10 -0.86 4.46
CA ASP A 148 0.72 -0.02 5.61
C ASP A 148 1.26 -0.58 6.92
N SER A 149 1.19 -1.92 7.05
CA SER A 149 1.60 -2.61 8.26
C SER A 149 3.10 -2.48 8.53
N TYR A 150 3.93 -2.20 7.52
CA TYR A 150 5.37 -1.97 7.74
C TYR A 150 5.58 -0.72 8.60
N TRP A 151 4.91 0.36 8.23
CA TRP A 151 4.97 1.62 8.96
C TRP A 151 4.31 1.51 10.35
N ILE A 152 3.19 0.80 10.44
CA ILE A 152 2.55 0.51 11.73
C ILE A 152 3.50 -0.28 12.64
N ILE A 153 4.13 -1.34 12.12
CA ILE A 153 5.09 -2.16 12.87
C ILE A 153 6.26 -1.32 13.39
N LYS A 154 6.82 -0.41 12.58
CA LYS A 154 7.85 0.53 13.06
C LYS A 154 7.38 1.30 14.29
N GLY A 155 6.14 1.80 14.27
CA GLY A 155 5.57 2.52 15.40
C GLY A 155 5.30 1.65 16.63
N LEU A 156 4.76 0.45 16.42
CA LEU A 156 4.53 -0.53 17.49
C LEU A 156 5.84 -0.95 18.18
N LEU A 157 6.89 -1.18 17.38
CA LEU A 157 8.23 -1.49 17.87
C LEU A 157 8.77 -0.35 18.74
N VAL A 158 8.63 0.90 18.30
CA VAL A 158 8.98 2.07 19.13
C VAL A 158 8.19 2.04 20.44
N CYS A 159 6.87 1.80 20.38
CA CYS A 159 6.00 1.64 21.56
C CYS A 159 6.28 0.37 22.41
N GLY A 160 7.30 -0.42 22.09
CA GLY A 160 7.68 -1.63 22.84
C GLY A 160 6.70 -2.78 22.69
N MET A 161 5.79 -2.73 21.72
CA MET A 161 4.73 -3.71 21.51
C MET A 161 5.23 -4.90 20.66
N ASN A 162 6.30 -5.53 21.13
CA ASN A 162 7.02 -6.60 20.41
C ASN A 162 6.15 -7.85 20.22
N THR A 163 5.33 -8.23 21.20
CA THR A 163 4.43 -9.39 21.11
C THR A 163 3.34 -9.14 20.08
N THR A 164 2.79 -7.92 20.07
CA THR A 164 1.83 -7.50 19.04
C THR A 164 2.44 -7.57 17.64
N VAL A 165 3.65 -7.06 17.47
CA VAL A 165 4.37 -7.12 16.19
C VAL A 165 4.59 -8.57 15.75
N LYS A 166 5.03 -9.46 16.66
CA LYS A 166 5.18 -10.89 16.36
C LYS A 166 3.88 -11.50 15.85
N GLY A 167 2.75 -11.22 16.50
CA GLY A 167 1.43 -11.70 16.07
C GLY A 167 1.02 -11.21 14.67
N ILE A 168 1.31 -9.95 14.33
CA ILE A 168 1.09 -9.41 12.99
C ILE A 168 1.97 -10.11 11.94
N LEU A 169 3.25 -10.35 12.25
CA LEU A 169 4.15 -11.09 11.37
C LEU A 169 3.66 -12.53 11.14
N GLU A 170 3.19 -13.20 12.20
CA GLU A 170 2.60 -14.53 12.11
C GLU A 170 1.33 -14.54 11.23
N ASN A 171 0.52 -13.48 11.26
CA ASN A 171 -0.62 -13.33 10.35
C ASN A 171 -0.18 -13.22 8.88
N PHE A 172 0.89 -12.46 8.59
CA PHE A 172 1.45 -12.40 7.24
C PHE A 172 1.99 -13.76 6.78
N LEU A 173 2.76 -14.43 7.64
CA LEU A 173 3.26 -15.78 7.38
C LEU A 173 2.13 -16.79 7.18
N TYR A 174 1.02 -16.63 7.91
CA TYR A 174 -0.20 -17.42 7.72
C TYR A 174 -0.81 -17.20 6.33
N MET A 175 -0.92 -15.94 5.87
CA MET A 175 -1.39 -15.65 4.51
C MET A 175 -0.46 -16.21 3.43
N VAL A 176 0.86 -16.11 3.62
CA VAL A 176 1.83 -16.72 2.69
C VAL A 176 1.67 -18.25 2.63
N LYS A 177 1.39 -18.92 3.76
CA LYS A 177 1.10 -20.36 3.77
C LYS A 177 -0.18 -20.71 3.00
N LEU A 178 -1.20 -19.85 3.06
CA LEU A 178 -2.49 -20.10 2.39
C LEU A 178 -2.46 -19.77 0.90
N PHE A 179 -1.82 -18.65 0.54
CA PHE A 179 -1.95 -18.04 -0.78
C PHE A 179 -0.64 -17.96 -1.56
N GLY A 180 0.49 -18.37 -0.96
CA GLY A 180 1.83 -18.29 -1.53
C GLY A 180 2.46 -16.90 -1.48
N HIS A 181 1.71 -15.88 -1.05
CA HIS A 181 2.14 -14.49 -0.94
C HIS A 181 1.28 -13.76 0.10
N VAL A 182 1.66 -12.53 0.45
CA VAL A 182 0.79 -11.64 1.21
C VAL A 182 -0.15 -10.89 0.24
N PRO A 183 -1.48 -11.06 0.33
CA PRO A 183 -2.43 -10.28 -0.46
C PRO A 183 -2.36 -8.78 -0.13
N ASN A 184 -2.88 -7.93 -1.03
CA ASN A 184 -2.99 -6.47 -0.81
C ASN A 184 -3.56 -6.12 0.59
N GLY A 185 -4.62 -6.82 0.99
CA GLY A 185 -5.14 -6.78 2.35
C GLY A 185 -5.89 -8.05 2.74
N GLY A 186 -6.40 -8.09 3.97
CA GLY A 186 -7.07 -9.25 4.57
C GLY A 186 -8.46 -9.58 4.01
N ARG A 187 -8.65 -9.53 2.68
CA ARG A 187 -9.94 -9.77 2.01
C ARG A 187 -9.80 -10.74 0.85
N THR A 188 -10.81 -11.57 0.61
CA THR A 188 -10.81 -12.59 -0.44
C THR A 188 -10.66 -12.00 -1.85
N TYR A 189 -11.22 -10.82 -2.09
CA TYR A 189 -11.07 -10.12 -3.37
C TYR A 189 -9.67 -9.52 -3.60
N TYR A 190 -8.80 -9.54 -2.59
CA TYR A 190 -7.39 -9.17 -2.72
C TYR A 190 -6.47 -10.37 -2.99
N ILE A 191 -6.93 -11.62 -2.86
CA ILE A 191 -6.08 -12.83 -2.99
C ILE A 191 -5.35 -12.91 -4.36
N GLY A 192 -5.87 -12.27 -5.41
CA GLY A 192 -5.24 -12.27 -6.73
C GLY A 192 -4.00 -11.37 -6.87
N ARG A 193 -3.79 -10.42 -5.95
CA ARG A 193 -2.75 -9.40 -6.03
C ARG A 193 -2.13 -9.08 -4.68
N SER A 194 -0.88 -8.61 -4.70
CA SER A 194 -0.13 -8.25 -3.51
C SER A 194 -0.13 -6.72 -3.27
N GLN A 195 0.93 -6.25 -2.61
CA GLN A 195 1.31 -4.86 -2.38
C GLN A 195 2.85 -4.80 -2.31
N PRO A 196 3.49 -3.61 -2.23
CA PRO A 196 4.94 -3.51 -2.10
C PRO A 196 5.51 -4.49 -1.04
N PRO A 197 6.45 -5.39 -1.42
CA PRO A 197 6.83 -6.52 -0.57
C PRO A 197 7.77 -6.13 0.54
N LEU A 198 7.22 -5.95 1.74
CA LEU A 198 7.95 -5.45 2.91
C LEU A 198 8.07 -6.49 4.04
N LEU A 199 7.54 -7.71 3.91
CA LEU A 199 7.53 -8.71 4.99
C LEU A 199 8.95 -9.05 5.50
N ILE A 200 9.92 -9.27 4.61
CA ILE A 200 11.31 -9.54 5.01
C ILE A 200 11.89 -8.36 5.81
N LEU A 201 11.56 -7.12 5.43
CA LEU A 201 12.00 -5.93 6.17
C LEU A 201 11.30 -5.83 7.52
N MET A 202 10.01 -6.13 7.61
CA MET A 202 9.28 -6.18 8.89
C MET A 202 9.88 -7.23 9.84
N VAL A 203 10.19 -8.43 9.33
CA VAL A 203 10.83 -9.50 10.11
C VAL A 203 12.24 -9.08 10.54
N LYS A 204 13.00 -8.42 9.67
CA LYS A 204 14.33 -7.89 10.00
C LYS A 204 14.25 -6.87 11.13
N ASP A 205 13.34 -5.90 11.05
CA ASP A 205 13.17 -4.88 12.10
C ASP A 205 12.80 -5.52 13.45
N TYR A 206 11.89 -6.50 13.43
CA TYR A 206 11.52 -7.27 14.60
C TYR A 206 12.71 -8.03 15.19
N MET A 207 13.49 -8.72 14.35
CA MET A 207 14.69 -9.46 14.76
C MET A 207 15.75 -8.53 15.35
N ASP A 208 16.01 -7.39 14.71
CA ASP A 208 17.01 -6.42 15.19
C ASP A 208 16.64 -5.90 16.59
N GLN A 209 15.36 -5.66 16.85
CA GLN A 209 14.88 -5.18 18.14
C GLN A 209 14.81 -6.26 19.22
N THR A 210 14.35 -7.47 18.88
CA THR A 210 14.05 -8.53 19.87
C THR A 210 15.15 -9.57 20.03
N GLN A 211 16.03 -9.68 19.04
CA GLN A 211 17.02 -10.74 18.91
C GLN A 211 16.39 -12.16 18.86
N ASP A 212 15.13 -12.26 18.45
CA ASP A 212 14.41 -13.54 18.26
C ASP A 212 14.85 -14.22 16.95
N TYR A 213 16.06 -14.79 16.97
CA TYR A 213 16.62 -15.52 15.83
C TYR A 213 15.89 -16.84 15.55
N ASP A 214 15.27 -17.44 16.56
CA ASP A 214 14.52 -18.68 16.40
C ASP A 214 13.27 -18.44 15.56
N PHE A 215 12.56 -17.33 15.77
CA PHE A 215 11.44 -16.93 14.91
C PHE A 215 11.84 -16.85 13.42
N VAL A 216 12.99 -16.26 13.10
CA VAL A 216 13.48 -16.19 11.72
C VAL A 216 13.81 -17.58 11.19
N LYS A 217 14.53 -18.38 11.97
CA LYS A 217 14.94 -19.74 11.58
C LYS A 217 13.75 -20.66 11.31
N GLU A 218 12.70 -20.55 12.12
CA GLU A 218 11.46 -21.33 11.97
C GLU A 218 10.65 -20.91 10.74
N ASN A 219 10.74 -19.65 10.33
CA ASN A 219 9.89 -19.09 9.27
C ASN A 219 10.63 -18.76 7.97
N ILE A 220 11.94 -18.98 7.88
CA ILE A 220 12.76 -18.61 6.72
C ILE A 220 12.28 -19.25 5.41
N SER A 221 11.72 -20.46 5.47
CA SER A 221 11.16 -21.13 4.28
C SER A 221 9.89 -20.44 3.79
N ILE A 222 9.05 -19.91 4.69
CA ILE A 222 7.82 -19.20 4.32
C ILE A 222 8.18 -17.83 3.72
N LEU A 223 9.16 -17.14 4.31
CA LEU A 223 9.69 -15.89 3.74
C LEU A 223 10.28 -16.10 2.34
N ARG A 224 10.98 -17.23 2.14
CA ARG A 224 11.45 -17.63 0.81
C ARG A 224 10.29 -17.87 -0.15
N ASN A 225 9.20 -18.52 0.28
CA ASN A 225 8.05 -18.77 -0.61
C ASN A 225 7.44 -17.47 -1.14
N GLU A 226 7.31 -16.44 -0.29
CA GLU A 226 6.84 -15.14 -0.78
C GLU A 226 7.85 -14.53 -1.77
N PHE A 227 9.15 -14.57 -1.47
CA PHE A 227 10.16 -14.11 -2.42
C PHE A 227 10.07 -14.85 -3.77
N GLU A 228 9.87 -16.16 -3.75
CA GLU A 228 9.67 -16.98 -4.94
C GLU A 228 8.39 -16.61 -5.70
N TYR A 229 7.31 -16.19 -5.03
CA TYR A 229 6.14 -15.63 -5.70
C TYR A 229 6.51 -14.41 -6.56
N TRP A 230 7.30 -13.46 -6.02
CA TRP A 230 7.77 -12.30 -6.80
C TRP A 230 8.68 -12.73 -7.95
N VAL A 231 9.62 -13.64 -7.71
CA VAL A 231 10.50 -14.18 -8.78
C VAL A 231 9.71 -14.85 -9.89
N ASN A 232 8.70 -15.64 -9.56
CA ASN A 232 7.97 -16.43 -10.56
C ASN A 232 6.94 -15.61 -11.33
N LYS A 233 6.26 -14.67 -10.66
CA LYS A 233 5.15 -13.92 -11.26
C LYS A 233 5.56 -12.56 -11.82
N HIS A 234 6.55 -11.90 -11.22
CA HIS A 234 6.82 -10.47 -11.46
C HIS A 234 8.14 -10.21 -12.18
N LEU A 235 9.02 -11.20 -12.29
CA LEU A 235 10.31 -11.04 -12.94
C LEU A 235 10.17 -10.90 -14.46
N VAL A 236 10.83 -9.89 -15.01
CA VAL A 236 10.96 -9.65 -16.44
C VAL A 236 12.43 -9.49 -16.82
N LEU A 237 12.75 -9.79 -18.08
CA LEU A 237 14.08 -9.57 -18.64
C LEU A 237 14.07 -8.29 -19.48
N VAL A 238 15.01 -7.40 -19.21
CA VAL A 238 15.14 -6.08 -19.83
C VAL A 238 16.56 -5.92 -20.34
N GLU A 239 16.71 -5.47 -21.57
CA GLU A 239 18.01 -5.22 -22.18
C GLU A 239 18.55 -3.86 -21.71
N ASP A 240 19.80 -3.81 -21.20
CA ASP A 240 20.48 -2.56 -20.84
C ASP A 240 21.15 -1.88 -22.05
N ASP A 241 21.70 -0.68 -21.83
CA ASP A 241 22.38 0.10 -22.87
C ASP A 241 23.62 -0.60 -23.47
N ARG A 242 24.12 -1.66 -22.81
CA ARG A 242 25.23 -2.50 -23.28
C ARG A 242 24.75 -3.74 -24.05
N GLY A 243 23.44 -3.93 -24.20
CA GLY A 243 22.83 -5.11 -24.80
C GLY A 243 22.77 -6.33 -23.88
N GLU A 244 23.01 -6.16 -22.57
CA GLU A 244 22.96 -7.26 -21.62
C GLU A 244 21.55 -7.41 -21.03
N MET A 245 21.02 -8.65 -21.01
CA MET A 245 19.73 -8.93 -20.39
C MET A 245 19.83 -8.88 -18.88
N ARG A 246 19.17 -7.89 -18.29
CA ARG A 246 18.99 -7.67 -16.86
C ARG A 246 17.67 -8.25 -16.38
N LYS A 247 17.66 -8.80 -15.17
CA LYS A 247 16.42 -9.18 -14.48
C LYS A 247 15.91 -7.94 -13.75
N LEU A 248 14.63 -7.63 -13.86
CA LEU A 248 13.92 -6.61 -13.08
C LEU A 248 12.54 -7.13 -12.68
N PHE A 249 11.83 -6.42 -11.82
CA PHE A 249 10.47 -6.76 -11.41
C PHE A 249 9.47 -5.70 -11.88
N ARG A 250 8.24 -6.14 -12.15
CA ARG A 250 7.07 -5.28 -12.37
C ARG A 250 5.93 -5.70 -11.45
N PHE A 251 4.97 -4.82 -11.23
CA PHE A 251 3.67 -5.24 -10.68
C PHE A 251 2.80 -5.85 -11.78
N ILE A 252 1.95 -6.82 -11.42
CA ILE A 252 0.96 -7.43 -12.31
C ILE A 252 -0.15 -8.15 -11.53
N ASP A 253 -1.38 -7.66 -11.66
CA ASP A 253 -2.58 -8.47 -11.43
C ASP A 253 -2.95 -9.15 -12.76
N GLU A 254 -3.24 -10.45 -12.77
CA GLU A 254 -3.60 -11.19 -13.98
C GLU A 254 -5.12 -11.19 -14.25
N ASP A 255 -5.93 -10.81 -13.25
CA ASP A 255 -7.38 -10.68 -13.40
C ASP A 255 -7.72 -9.48 -14.28
N SER A 256 -8.66 -9.68 -15.21
CA SER A 256 -9.08 -8.70 -16.19
C SER A 256 -10.56 -8.30 -16.02
N THR A 257 -11.09 -8.41 -14.80
CA THR A 257 -12.44 -7.99 -14.42
C THR A 257 -12.41 -6.70 -13.60
N PRO A 258 -13.52 -5.97 -13.43
CA PRO A 258 -13.54 -4.82 -12.52
C PRO A 258 -13.12 -5.22 -11.10
N ARG A 259 -12.44 -4.32 -10.37
CA ARG A 259 -12.07 -4.51 -8.97
C ARG A 259 -13.32 -4.73 -8.11
N PRO A 260 -13.36 -5.73 -7.24
CA PRO A 260 -14.57 -5.97 -6.47
C PRO A 260 -14.95 -4.84 -5.50
N GLU A 261 -13.99 -4.14 -4.94
CA GLU A 261 -14.16 -3.06 -3.98
C GLU A 261 -14.47 -1.69 -4.62
N SER A 262 -14.18 -1.55 -5.92
CA SER A 262 -14.39 -0.33 -6.73
C SER A 262 -15.06 -0.69 -8.06
N TYR A 263 -16.04 -1.60 -8.00
CA TYR A 263 -16.64 -2.21 -9.19
C TYR A 263 -17.34 -1.17 -10.06
N PHE A 264 -18.08 -0.26 -9.44
CA PHE A 264 -18.84 0.76 -10.16
C PHE A 264 -17.89 1.70 -10.91
N GLU A 265 -16.88 2.20 -10.21
CA GLU A 265 -15.89 3.14 -10.69
C GLU A 265 -15.12 2.57 -11.89
N ASP A 266 -14.63 1.33 -11.76
CA ASP A 266 -13.94 0.62 -12.84
C ASP A 266 -14.88 0.39 -14.03
N PHE A 267 -16.09 -0.10 -13.76
CA PHE A 267 -17.03 -0.48 -14.79
C PHE A 267 -17.55 0.73 -15.59
N ASP A 268 -17.91 1.82 -14.90
CA ASP A 268 -18.39 3.07 -15.49
C ASP A 268 -17.30 3.70 -16.37
N LEU A 269 -16.07 3.79 -15.85
CA LEU A 269 -14.92 4.26 -16.61
C LEU A 269 -14.75 3.46 -17.91
N VAL A 270 -14.62 2.14 -17.83
CA VAL A 270 -14.30 1.31 -19.01
C VAL A 270 -15.46 1.30 -20.01
N SER A 271 -16.71 1.29 -19.52
CA SER A 271 -17.90 1.27 -20.38
C SER A 271 -18.12 2.59 -21.12
N SER A 272 -17.70 3.71 -20.54
CA SER A 272 -17.80 5.03 -21.17
C SER A 272 -16.88 5.23 -22.39
N LEU A 273 -15.84 4.39 -22.53
CA LEU A 273 -14.76 4.58 -23.52
C LEU A 273 -14.99 3.86 -24.86
N GLU A 274 -16.11 3.16 -25.05
CA GLU A 274 -16.46 2.41 -26.28
C GLU A 274 -15.32 1.50 -26.82
N LEU A 275 -14.52 0.92 -25.92
CA LEU A 275 -13.35 0.11 -26.28
C LEU A 275 -13.74 -1.27 -26.81
N LEU A 276 -12.88 -1.86 -27.66
CA LEU A 276 -12.98 -3.28 -28.01
C LEU A 276 -12.86 -4.18 -26.75
N PRO A 277 -13.50 -5.36 -26.70
CA PRO A 277 -13.52 -6.21 -25.51
C PRO A 277 -12.13 -6.55 -24.94
N GLU A 278 -11.13 -6.79 -25.78
CA GLU A 278 -9.77 -7.08 -25.30
C GLU A 278 -9.09 -5.85 -24.69
N LYS A 279 -9.38 -4.64 -25.18
CA LYS A 279 -8.89 -3.38 -24.60
C LYS A 279 -9.60 -3.04 -23.29
N GLN A 280 -10.88 -3.41 -23.14
CA GLN A 280 -11.60 -3.29 -21.88
C GLN A 280 -10.96 -4.17 -20.80
N LYS A 281 -10.70 -5.45 -21.13
CA LYS A 281 -10.00 -6.39 -20.25
C LYS A 281 -8.60 -5.90 -19.89
N ASP A 282 -7.85 -5.37 -20.85
CA ASP A 282 -6.54 -4.78 -20.57
C ASP A 282 -6.67 -3.64 -19.56
N LEU A 283 -7.58 -2.69 -19.78
CA LEU A 283 -7.76 -1.56 -18.87
C LEU A 283 -8.16 -2.02 -17.45
N PHE A 284 -9.06 -2.99 -17.30
CA PHE A 284 -9.35 -3.58 -15.98
C PHE A 284 -8.10 -4.16 -15.31
N ARG A 285 -7.27 -4.89 -16.06
CA ARG A 285 -6.01 -5.44 -15.55
C ARG A 285 -5.05 -4.33 -15.11
N GLN A 286 -4.97 -3.23 -15.86
CA GLN A 286 -4.11 -2.08 -15.53
C GLN A 286 -4.57 -1.37 -14.25
N LEU A 287 -5.88 -1.17 -14.07
CA LEU A 287 -6.44 -0.56 -12.85
C LEU A 287 -6.15 -1.43 -11.62
N ARG A 288 -6.29 -2.75 -11.75
CA ARG A 288 -5.93 -3.71 -10.71
C ARG A 288 -4.44 -3.73 -10.40
N THR A 289 -3.61 -3.66 -11.42
CA THR A 289 -2.15 -3.62 -11.25
C THR A 289 -1.72 -2.32 -10.56
N ALA A 290 -2.35 -1.18 -10.88
CA ALA A 290 -2.14 0.08 -10.16
C ALA A 290 -2.48 -0.05 -8.66
N ALA A 291 -3.53 -0.80 -8.30
CA ALA A 291 -3.85 -1.09 -6.90
C ALA A 291 -2.82 -2.02 -6.23
N GLU A 292 -2.20 -2.95 -6.97
CA GLU A 292 -1.08 -3.76 -6.47
C GLU A 292 0.15 -2.91 -6.14
N THR A 293 0.36 -1.78 -6.83
CA THR A 293 1.50 -0.91 -6.52
C THR A 293 1.32 -0.12 -5.22
N GLY A 294 0.10 -0.05 -4.68
CA GLY A 294 -0.30 0.85 -3.58
C GLY A 294 -0.42 2.32 -3.99
N TRP A 295 -0.40 2.63 -5.30
CA TRP A 295 -0.49 3.98 -5.85
C TRP A 295 -1.67 4.06 -6.85
N ASP A 296 -2.82 3.58 -6.42
CA ASP A 296 -4.13 3.70 -7.07
C ASP A 296 -4.82 5.02 -6.67
N PHE A 297 -4.86 6.06 -7.50
CA PHE A 297 -4.20 6.18 -8.80
C PHE A 297 -3.16 7.31 -8.80
N SER A 298 -2.25 7.23 -9.77
CA SER A 298 -1.20 8.21 -9.93
C SER A 298 -0.84 8.37 -11.40
N THR A 299 -0.53 9.61 -11.79
CA THR A 299 0.01 9.91 -13.11
C THR A 299 1.27 9.11 -13.42
N ARG A 300 1.98 8.64 -12.38
CA ARG A 300 3.14 7.76 -12.48
C ARG A 300 2.91 6.63 -13.46
N TRP A 301 1.72 6.04 -13.41
CA TRP A 301 1.33 4.86 -14.18
C TRP A 301 0.73 5.17 -15.55
N TYR A 302 0.58 6.44 -15.93
CA TYR A 302 -0.07 6.82 -17.18
C TYR A 302 0.92 6.82 -18.34
N ILE A 303 0.52 6.26 -19.48
CA ILE A 303 1.21 6.40 -20.75
C ILE A 303 0.18 6.92 -21.75
N ASP A 304 0.19 8.23 -21.96
CA ASP A 304 -0.69 8.87 -22.95
C ASP A 304 -0.25 8.56 -24.39
N GLU A 305 -0.96 9.13 -25.37
CA GLU A 305 -0.64 8.96 -26.79
C GLU A 305 0.76 9.46 -27.21
N ASN A 306 1.37 10.34 -26.42
CA ASN A 306 2.71 10.89 -26.62
C ASN A 306 3.79 10.16 -25.81
N GLY A 307 3.40 9.12 -25.04
CA GLY A 307 4.30 8.38 -24.16
C GLY A 307 4.75 9.19 -22.94
N THR A 308 3.89 10.07 -22.42
CA THR A 308 4.11 10.89 -21.22
C THR A 308 3.21 10.45 -20.05
N ASN A 309 3.43 11.04 -18.88
CA ASN A 309 2.60 10.84 -17.69
C ASN A 309 1.47 11.88 -17.53
N GLU A 310 1.22 12.74 -18.52
CA GLU A 310 0.19 13.80 -18.45
C GLU A 310 -1.24 13.30 -18.79
N GLY A 311 -1.41 11.98 -18.90
CA GLY A 311 -2.68 11.34 -19.26
C GLY A 311 -3.74 11.33 -18.15
N GLU A 312 -4.81 10.58 -18.40
CA GLU A 312 -5.94 10.36 -17.50
C GLU A 312 -5.97 8.92 -16.99
N LEU A 313 -6.94 8.59 -16.12
CA LEU A 313 -7.10 7.25 -15.55
C LEU A 313 -7.21 6.13 -16.60
N LYS A 314 -7.80 6.43 -17.77
CA LYS A 314 -7.91 5.50 -18.91
C LYS A 314 -6.54 5.13 -19.53
N ASP A 315 -5.53 5.96 -19.29
CA ASP A 315 -4.17 5.81 -19.83
C ASP A 315 -3.26 5.00 -18.89
N THR A 316 -3.82 4.38 -17.84
CA THR A 316 -3.07 3.52 -16.89
C THR A 316 -2.42 2.34 -17.61
N LYS A 317 -1.11 2.19 -17.42
CA LYS A 317 -0.22 1.14 -17.92
C LYS A 317 0.78 0.68 -16.84
N ALA A 318 0.27 0.38 -15.65
CA ALA A 318 1.07 0.01 -14.49
C ALA A 318 1.93 -1.26 -14.71
N ASP A 319 1.45 -2.24 -15.50
CA ASP A 319 2.21 -3.48 -15.78
C ASP A 319 3.36 -3.30 -16.80
N GLN A 320 3.49 -2.11 -17.40
CA GLN A 320 4.52 -1.74 -18.38
C GLN A 320 5.67 -0.94 -17.77
N ILE A 321 5.49 -0.49 -16.53
CA ILE A 321 6.43 0.38 -15.84
C ILE A 321 7.16 -0.46 -14.80
N LEU A 322 8.48 -0.41 -14.81
CA LEU A 322 9.34 -1.10 -13.87
C LEU A 322 9.68 -0.15 -12.72
N PRO A 323 9.05 -0.30 -11.55
CA PRO A 323 9.45 0.45 -10.38
C PRO A 323 10.70 -0.17 -9.76
N ILE A 324 11.33 0.60 -8.89
CA ILE A 324 12.48 0.15 -8.13
C ILE A 324 12.03 -0.89 -7.10
N LEU A 325 12.29 -2.18 -7.39
CA LEU A 325 11.93 -3.32 -6.55
C LEU A 325 13.15 -4.25 -6.36
N SER A 326 13.57 -4.44 -5.11
CA SER A 326 14.49 -5.49 -4.60
C SER A 326 16.02 -5.29 -4.71
N MET A 327 16.73 -5.90 -3.74
CA MET A 327 18.18 -5.83 -3.46
C MET A 327 19.05 -6.80 -4.29
N GLU A 328 18.51 -7.91 -4.80
CA GLU A 328 19.32 -8.87 -5.60
C GLU A 328 19.63 -8.36 -7.02
N ILE A 329 19.10 -7.18 -7.36
CA ILE A 329 19.07 -6.62 -8.71
C ILE A 329 19.72 -5.23 -8.74
N LEU A 330 20.48 -4.84 -7.71
CA LEU A 330 21.11 -3.52 -7.62
C LEU A 330 21.94 -3.16 -8.85
N GLU A 331 22.63 -4.12 -9.47
CA GLU A 331 23.34 -3.88 -10.73
C GLU A 331 22.41 -3.52 -11.89
N ALA A 332 21.21 -4.11 -11.97
CA ALA A 332 20.23 -3.72 -12.98
C ALA A 332 19.49 -2.44 -12.63
N ILE A 333 19.19 -2.20 -11.34
CA ILE A 333 18.65 -0.91 -10.88
C ILE A 333 19.62 0.20 -11.28
N ASP A 334 20.92 -0.01 -11.05
CA ASP A 334 21.94 0.93 -11.45
C ASP A 334 22.09 1.02 -12.98
N ALA A 335 22.04 -0.10 -13.70
CA ALA A 335 22.22 -0.09 -15.15
C ALA A 335 21.01 0.45 -15.95
N ILE A 336 19.79 0.30 -15.42
CA ILE A 336 18.54 0.62 -16.13
C ILE A 336 17.85 1.86 -15.56
N LEU A 337 17.83 1.99 -14.23
CA LEU A 337 17.01 3.00 -13.54
C LEU A 337 17.81 4.24 -13.18
N TRP A 338 19.15 4.17 -13.07
CA TRP A 338 19.98 5.35 -12.78
C TRP A 338 20.05 6.30 -13.99
N ASN A 339 19.69 7.56 -13.77
CA ASN A 339 19.87 8.61 -14.75
C ASN A 339 21.07 9.48 -14.35
N PRO A 340 22.21 9.41 -15.08
CA PRO A 340 23.41 10.17 -14.71
C PRO A 340 23.27 11.68 -14.92
N SER A 341 22.37 12.13 -15.82
CA SER A 341 22.16 13.55 -16.09
C SER A 341 21.36 14.22 -14.98
N SER A 342 20.38 13.51 -14.41
CA SER A 342 19.56 13.99 -13.29
C SER A 342 20.13 13.60 -11.93
N GLY A 343 21.02 12.60 -11.88
CA GLY A 343 21.67 12.17 -10.66
C GLY A 343 20.73 11.43 -9.70
N ILE A 344 19.74 10.72 -10.23
CA ILE A 344 18.68 10.03 -9.46
C ILE A 344 18.17 8.79 -10.23
N TRP A 345 17.50 7.87 -9.55
CA TRP A 345 16.83 6.73 -10.18
C TRP A 345 15.40 7.04 -10.61
N PHE A 346 15.04 6.68 -11.83
CA PHE A 346 13.70 6.83 -12.39
C PHE A 346 13.08 5.48 -12.74
N ASP A 347 11.75 5.43 -12.85
CA ASP A 347 11.08 4.25 -13.37
C ASP A 347 11.42 4.05 -14.86
N TYR A 348 11.31 2.82 -15.34
CA TYR A 348 11.57 2.49 -16.74
C TYR A 348 10.33 1.93 -17.42
N ASP A 349 9.97 2.54 -18.56
CA ASP A 349 8.99 2.00 -19.48
C ASP A 349 9.69 0.98 -20.39
N PHE A 350 9.54 -0.30 -20.07
CA PHE A 350 10.27 -1.35 -20.77
C PHE A 350 9.68 -1.71 -22.13
N MET A 351 8.42 -1.35 -22.37
CA MET A 351 7.76 -1.55 -23.65
C MET A 351 8.26 -0.52 -24.67
N ASN A 352 8.39 0.74 -24.25
CA ASN A 352 8.89 1.84 -25.09
C ASN A 352 10.41 2.07 -24.96
N LYS A 353 11.10 1.26 -24.15
CA LYS A 353 12.54 1.35 -23.87
C LYS A 353 12.99 2.75 -23.43
N LYS A 354 12.25 3.38 -22.52
CA LYS A 354 12.42 4.79 -22.14
C LYS A 354 12.44 4.98 -20.63
N SER A 355 13.42 5.75 -20.14
CA SER A 355 13.42 6.25 -18.76
C SER A 355 12.31 7.27 -18.55
N ARG A 356 11.54 7.12 -17.47
CA ARG A 356 10.44 8.01 -17.09
C ARG A 356 10.97 9.07 -16.12
N ASN A 357 11.60 10.10 -16.67
CA ASN A 357 12.30 11.17 -15.94
C ASN A 357 11.34 12.13 -15.23
N TYR A 358 10.52 11.58 -14.34
CA TYR A 358 9.52 12.29 -13.55
C TYR A 358 9.83 12.10 -12.08
N PHE A 359 9.67 13.17 -11.31
CA PHE A 359 9.83 13.13 -9.88
C PHE A 359 8.70 12.32 -9.23
N TYR A 360 9.09 11.30 -8.46
CA TYR A 360 8.25 10.60 -7.48
C TYR A 360 9.11 10.22 -6.27
N PRO A 361 8.63 10.30 -5.02
CA PRO A 361 9.41 9.92 -3.83
C PRO A 361 10.06 8.52 -3.89
N SER A 362 9.48 7.59 -4.63
CA SER A 362 10.06 6.26 -4.90
C SER A 362 11.40 6.29 -5.62
N ASN A 363 11.79 7.40 -6.25
CA ASN A 363 13.13 7.59 -6.80
C ASN A 363 14.22 7.39 -5.73
N LEU A 364 13.88 7.51 -4.44
CA LEU A 364 14.75 7.29 -3.30
C LEU A 364 14.75 5.88 -2.73
N THR A 365 13.91 4.98 -3.23
CA THR A 365 13.85 3.59 -2.76
C THR A 365 15.25 2.91 -2.71
N PRO A 366 16.18 3.16 -3.66
CA PRO A 366 17.54 2.59 -3.56
C PRO A 366 18.30 3.07 -2.32
N LEU A 367 18.08 4.32 -1.89
CA LEU A 367 18.71 4.87 -0.67
C LEU A 367 18.15 4.22 0.59
N PHE A 368 16.84 3.98 0.62
CA PHE A 368 16.17 3.30 1.73
C PHE A 368 16.69 1.86 1.95
N LEU A 369 17.17 1.23 0.89
CA LEU A 369 17.72 -0.13 0.91
C LEU A 369 19.24 -0.16 1.10
N ILE A 370 19.87 0.99 1.43
CA ILE A 370 21.31 1.05 1.61
C ILE A 370 21.77 0.15 2.77
N SER A 371 22.70 -0.74 2.46
CA SER A 371 23.41 -1.59 3.42
C SER A 371 24.88 -1.71 3.03
N ASP A 372 25.69 -2.39 3.86
CA ASP A 372 27.08 -2.72 3.55
C ASP A 372 27.24 -3.49 2.22
N ILE A 373 26.17 -4.14 1.74
CA ILE A 373 26.15 -4.86 0.48
C ILE A 373 25.93 -3.90 -0.70
N THR A 374 25.02 -2.93 -0.55
CA THR A 374 24.61 -2.04 -1.64
C THR A 374 25.60 -0.91 -1.89
N SER A 375 26.39 -0.53 -0.88
CA SER A 375 27.44 0.50 -0.97
C SER A 375 28.57 0.16 -1.95
N LYS A 376 28.63 -1.10 -2.42
CA LYS A 376 29.55 -1.55 -3.49
C LYS A 376 29.08 -1.15 -4.89
N ILE A 377 27.79 -0.87 -5.06
CA ILE A 377 27.16 -0.55 -6.36
C ILE A 377 26.70 0.92 -6.36
N ILE A 378 26.06 1.34 -5.27
CA ILE A 378 25.64 2.72 -5.05
C ILE A 378 26.75 3.39 -4.23
N ASP A 379 27.66 4.08 -4.93
CA ASP A 379 28.74 4.80 -4.27
C ASP A 379 28.28 6.11 -3.62
N GLN A 380 29.19 6.70 -2.85
CA GLN A 380 28.95 7.93 -2.10
C GLN A 380 28.53 9.11 -2.99
N SER A 381 29.07 9.20 -4.22
CA SER A 381 28.76 10.30 -5.14
C SER A 381 27.32 10.21 -5.66
N LYS A 382 26.83 9.00 -5.91
CA LYS A 382 25.43 8.77 -6.30
C LYS A 382 24.48 9.09 -5.17
N ILE A 383 24.84 8.74 -3.93
CA ILE A 383 24.06 9.09 -2.74
C ILE A 383 23.94 10.62 -2.62
N GLU A 384 25.06 11.33 -2.71
CA GLU A 384 25.07 12.80 -2.63
C GLU A 384 24.26 13.45 -3.75
N SER A 385 24.41 12.95 -4.99
CA SER A 385 23.66 13.45 -6.13
C SER A 385 22.15 13.24 -5.97
N ALA A 386 21.74 12.06 -5.51
CA ALA A 386 20.34 11.73 -5.27
C ALA A 386 19.74 12.59 -4.16
N LEU A 387 20.49 12.84 -3.08
CA LEU A 387 20.05 13.73 -2.01
C LEU A 387 19.89 15.18 -2.49
N ASN A 388 20.84 15.69 -3.29
CA ASN A 388 20.75 17.03 -3.86
C ASN A 388 19.52 17.18 -4.77
N TYR A 389 19.25 16.19 -5.63
CA TYR A 389 18.06 16.18 -6.48
C TYR A 389 16.77 16.33 -5.67
N ILE A 390 16.67 15.65 -4.51
CA ILE A 390 15.49 15.74 -3.66
C ILE A 390 15.40 17.05 -2.90
N LEU A 391 16.52 17.56 -2.39
CA LEU A 391 16.55 18.86 -1.69
C LEU A 391 16.09 20.00 -2.61
N GLU A 392 16.30 19.88 -3.92
CA GLU A 392 15.75 20.83 -4.89
C GLU A 392 14.22 20.73 -5.02
N MET A 393 13.64 19.54 -4.81
CA MET A 393 12.19 19.29 -4.92
C MET A 393 11.45 19.52 -3.60
N ASP A 394 12.09 19.23 -2.47
CA ASP A 394 11.64 19.50 -1.10
C ASP A 394 11.89 20.97 -0.71
N ASN A 395 11.45 21.87 -1.59
CA ASN A 395 11.64 23.30 -1.42
C ASN A 395 10.59 23.84 -0.43
N GLU A 396 10.99 24.19 0.78
CA GLU A 396 10.09 24.72 1.82
C GLU A 396 9.28 25.96 1.40
N GLU A 397 9.76 26.77 0.45
CA GLU A 397 8.99 27.91 -0.08
C GLU A 397 7.79 27.45 -0.92
N ILE A 398 7.88 26.27 -1.53
CA ILE A 398 6.88 25.72 -2.46
C ILE A 398 6.07 24.61 -1.78
N HIS A 399 6.72 23.78 -0.97
CA HIS A 399 6.20 22.59 -0.32
C HIS A 399 6.47 22.61 1.21
N PRO A 400 5.98 23.60 1.96
CA PRO A 400 6.20 23.71 3.41
C PRO A 400 5.64 22.54 4.23
N GLY A 401 4.73 21.73 3.66
CA GLY A 401 4.16 20.53 4.27
C GLY A 401 5.02 19.27 4.07
N GLY A 402 6.15 19.39 3.38
CA GLY A 402 7.09 18.32 3.08
C GLY A 402 7.00 17.81 1.64
N LEU A 403 7.73 16.72 1.37
CA LEU A 403 7.92 16.21 0.02
C LEU A 403 6.61 15.86 -0.70
N PRO A 404 6.32 16.42 -1.89
CA PRO A 404 5.12 16.08 -2.65
C PRO A 404 5.18 14.65 -3.20
N SER A 405 4.02 14.04 -3.47
CA SER A 405 3.95 12.72 -4.11
C SER A 405 4.26 12.74 -5.61
N SER A 406 4.08 13.89 -6.26
CA SER A 406 4.36 14.18 -7.67
C SER A 406 4.45 15.69 -7.85
N LEU A 407 5.20 16.14 -8.86
CA LEU A 407 5.18 17.55 -9.29
C LEU A 407 4.05 17.86 -10.28
N ILE A 408 3.36 16.83 -10.76
CA ILE A 408 2.22 16.97 -11.68
C ILE A 408 0.92 16.93 -10.87
N PRO A 409 0.15 18.03 -10.84
CA PRO A 409 -1.17 18.03 -10.24
C PRO A 409 -2.07 17.06 -11.02
N SER A 410 -2.78 16.19 -10.31
CA SER A 410 -3.82 15.38 -10.93
C SER A 410 -4.97 15.17 -9.94
N PRO A 411 -6.24 15.23 -10.40
CA PRO A 411 -7.39 14.93 -9.57
C PRO A 411 -7.40 13.50 -9.04
N GLN A 412 -6.62 12.60 -9.63
CA GLN A 412 -6.54 11.19 -9.25
C GLN A 412 -5.46 10.93 -8.19
N HIS A 413 -4.54 11.88 -7.97
CA HIS A 413 -3.57 11.76 -6.89
C HIS A 413 -4.24 11.92 -5.53
N GLY A 414 -4.19 10.86 -4.73
CA GLY A 414 -4.23 10.99 -3.28
C GLY A 414 -5.31 10.17 -2.62
N HIS A 415 -4.88 9.45 -1.59
CA HIS A 415 -5.74 8.90 -0.56
C HIS A 415 -4.96 8.89 0.76
N VAL A 416 -5.48 9.62 1.75
CA VAL A 416 -4.88 9.74 3.10
C VAL A 416 -3.49 10.37 3.13
N SER A 417 -3.39 11.57 2.58
CA SER A 417 -2.18 12.39 2.50
C SER A 417 -2.38 13.79 3.10
N TYR A 418 -1.28 14.48 3.36
CA TYR A 418 -1.26 15.91 3.70
C TYR A 418 -1.05 16.72 2.42
N ASP A 419 -1.53 17.97 2.41
CA ASP A 419 -1.19 18.90 1.33
C ASP A 419 0.25 19.40 1.55
N ALA A 420 1.14 19.08 0.62
CA ALA A 420 2.54 19.50 0.67
C ALA A 420 2.68 21.03 0.59
N THR A 421 1.72 21.73 -0.02
CA THR A 421 1.75 23.19 -0.19
C THR A 421 1.13 23.95 0.99
N ASP A 422 0.31 23.27 1.81
CA ASP A 422 -0.30 23.83 3.02
C ASP A 422 -0.26 22.82 4.17
N PRO A 423 0.64 23.00 5.16
CA PRO A 423 0.80 22.07 6.29
C PRO A 423 -0.46 21.90 7.17
N LYS A 424 -1.45 22.78 7.01
CA LYS A 424 -2.71 22.75 7.77
C LYS A 424 -3.83 22.05 7.02
N SER A 425 -3.62 21.70 5.76
CA SER A 425 -4.63 21.12 4.89
C SER A 425 -4.38 19.62 4.66
N THR A 426 -5.48 18.89 4.52
CA THR A 426 -5.45 17.50 4.08
C THR A 426 -5.36 17.47 2.56
N GLY A 427 -4.65 16.48 2.00
CA GLY A 427 -4.67 16.23 0.57
C GLY A 427 -6.08 15.90 0.07
N HIS A 428 -6.28 15.90 -1.25
CA HIS A 428 -7.57 15.60 -1.88
C HIS A 428 -7.35 14.90 -3.23
N GLY A 429 -8.32 14.09 -3.68
CA GLY A 429 -8.25 13.42 -4.98
C GLY A 429 -8.65 11.94 -4.93
N GLY A 430 -8.55 11.28 -6.09
CA GLY A 430 -8.78 9.85 -6.27
C GLY A 430 -10.25 9.41 -6.18
N GLU A 431 -10.48 8.12 -5.94
CA GLU A 431 -11.81 7.49 -5.98
C GLU A 431 -12.62 7.54 -4.68
N TYR A 432 -12.05 8.04 -3.57
CA TYR A 432 -12.73 8.19 -2.28
C TYR A 432 -12.26 9.37 -1.43
N LEU A 433 -13.11 9.78 -0.48
CA LEU A 433 -12.84 10.85 0.48
C LEU A 433 -11.64 10.53 1.39
N VAL A 434 -10.92 11.56 1.82
CA VAL A 434 -9.77 11.43 2.74
C VAL A 434 -10.18 10.77 4.06
N GLN A 435 -9.33 9.86 4.56
CA GLN A 435 -9.57 9.13 5.80
C GLN A 435 -8.81 9.74 6.98
N ILE A 436 -9.43 9.74 8.15
CA ILE A 436 -8.86 10.22 9.41
C ILE A 436 -8.48 9.00 10.24
N GLY A 437 -7.23 8.83 10.65
CA GLY A 437 -6.89 7.63 11.44
C GLY A 437 -5.42 7.34 11.62
N PHE A 438 -4.57 7.68 10.66
CA PHE A 438 -4.32 6.62 9.68
C PHE A 438 -3.06 5.86 10.12
N GLY A 439 -3.09 4.53 10.05
CA GLY A 439 -2.10 3.65 10.65
C GLY A 439 -0.65 3.98 10.25
N TRP A 440 -0.37 4.12 8.95
CA TRP A 440 0.99 4.46 8.50
C TRP A 440 1.47 5.81 9.03
N THR A 441 0.56 6.78 9.20
CA THR A 441 0.93 8.16 9.52
C THR A 441 1.42 8.19 10.95
N ASN A 442 0.66 7.54 11.83
CA ASN A 442 1.01 7.38 13.22
C ASN A 442 2.37 6.65 13.36
N GLY A 443 2.59 5.60 12.56
CA GLY A 443 3.82 4.80 12.55
C GLY A 443 5.06 5.55 12.06
N VAL A 444 4.93 6.29 10.95
CA VAL A 444 6.00 7.13 10.41
C VAL A 444 6.34 8.25 11.38
N LEU A 445 5.35 8.95 11.96
CA LEU A 445 5.58 10.09 12.83
C LEU A 445 6.36 9.71 14.10
N ILE A 446 5.96 8.62 14.76
CA ILE A 446 6.66 8.14 15.96
C ILE A 446 8.02 7.55 15.62
N GLY A 447 8.12 6.84 14.49
CA GLY A 447 9.37 6.27 13.99
C GLY A 447 10.39 7.34 13.65
N LYS A 448 10.04 8.29 12.77
CA LYS A 448 10.89 9.44 12.37
C LYS A 448 11.44 10.13 13.61
N LYS A 449 10.57 10.51 14.54
CA LYS A 449 11.01 11.24 15.73
C LYS A 449 11.88 10.40 16.66
N TYR A 450 11.56 9.13 16.87
CA TYR A 450 12.40 8.22 17.65
C TYR A 450 13.78 8.04 17.03
N TYR A 451 13.86 7.83 15.71
CA TYR A 451 15.12 7.65 15.01
C TYR A 451 15.92 8.95 14.92
N GLU A 452 15.32 10.13 14.78
CA GLU A 452 16.04 11.42 14.91
C GLU A 452 16.70 11.57 16.28
N LEU A 453 15.97 11.25 17.35
CA LEU A 453 16.43 11.45 18.71
C LEU A 453 17.45 10.39 19.16
N ASN A 454 17.34 9.16 18.66
CA ASN A 454 18.27 8.05 18.97
C ASN A 454 19.40 7.91 17.96
N SER A 455 19.22 8.41 16.74
CA SER A 455 20.33 8.65 15.85
C SER A 455 21.14 9.81 16.43
N ARG A 456 22.17 9.39 17.16
CA ARG A 456 23.49 9.95 16.91
C ARG A 456 23.70 10.05 15.38
N MET A 457 23.36 11.20 14.80
CA MET A 457 24.05 11.85 13.68
C MET A 457 25.55 11.99 14.01
N LYS A 458 26.23 10.85 14.19
CA LYS A 458 27.63 10.74 14.63
C LYS A 458 28.38 9.63 13.88
N LYS A 459 27.71 8.78 13.10
CA LYS A 459 28.37 7.86 12.17
C LYS A 459 28.26 8.29 10.71
N ILE A 460 27.09 8.75 10.28
CA ILE A 460 26.91 9.33 8.94
C ILE A 460 27.49 10.75 8.88
N LYS A 461 27.30 11.57 9.93
CA LYS A 461 27.95 12.89 10.06
C LYS A 461 29.49 12.79 10.05
N ASN A 462 30.07 11.78 10.70
CA ASN A 462 31.53 11.62 10.73
C ASN A 462 32.15 11.04 9.44
N SER A 463 31.35 10.43 8.54
CA SER A 463 31.82 10.03 7.21
C SER A 463 31.54 11.09 6.13
N LEU A 464 30.62 12.03 6.39
CA LEU A 464 30.21 13.11 5.47
C LEU A 464 30.74 14.51 5.84
N LEU A 465 31.51 14.66 6.92
CA LEU A 465 32.11 15.94 7.32
C LEU A 465 33.33 16.29 6.46
N SER A 466 33.05 16.68 5.22
CA SER A 466 33.81 17.70 4.49
C SER A 466 32.89 18.74 3.85
N PHE A 467 31.71 18.98 4.45
CA PHE A 467 30.84 20.12 4.11
C PHE A 467 30.95 21.23 5.16
N PRO A 468 30.96 22.52 4.75
CA PRO A 468 31.01 23.66 5.67
C PRO A 468 29.85 23.68 6.65
N SER A 469 30.14 24.14 7.85
CA SER A 469 29.35 24.05 9.10
C SER A 469 28.05 24.86 9.17
N ASP A 470 27.55 25.38 8.06
CA ASP A 470 26.49 26.43 8.08
C ASP A 470 25.15 25.96 7.49
N ILE A 471 24.95 24.65 7.33
CA ILE A 471 23.64 24.08 6.95
C ILE A 471 23.04 23.42 8.19
N ASP A 472 22.19 24.17 8.89
CA ASP A 472 21.22 23.62 9.83
C ASP A 472 20.22 22.77 9.03
N LEU A 473 20.48 21.47 8.94
CA LEU A 473 19.48 20.48 8.53
C LEU A 473 18.38 20.45 9.61
N ILE A 474 17.32 21.22 9.38
CA ILE A 474 16.06 21.16 10.11
C ILE A 474 15.09 20.36 9.22
N ILE A 475 14.83 19.10 9.57
CA ILE A 475 13.80 18.23 8.98
C ILE A 475 13.14 17.44 10.11
#